data_AF-B8BXM2-F1
#
_entry.id   AF-B8BXM2-F1
#
_cell.length_a   1.000
_cell.length_b   1.000
_cell.length_c   1.000
_cell.angle_alpha   90.00
_cell.angle_beta   90.00
_cell.angle_gamma   90.00
#
_symmetry.space_group_name_H-M   'P 1'
#
loop_
_entity.id
_entity.type
_entity.pdbx_description
1 polymer ?
#
loop_
_entity_poly.entity_id
_entity_poly.type
_entity_poly.pdbx_seq_one_letter_code
_entity_poly.pdbx_strand_id
1 'polypeptide(L)'
;MKCVSSLIAITTLVQYSTTLAFAPSSNVIVRQRTTACAVSRRDFFSTAINTSAAVASGLVLNPLPSVADVSDGNALPQGAAQFSRVIKVRAQLKSVAKRVAEQSSEIDKNEWNKIDDFLRTVYSAGEDMKVIAKSSIFDPAKKAKADEDIKLLQKVAQAAQGPVSKKDPVGFGTVANKADALFEDFFDLLRDVPDEL
;
A
#
# COMPACT_ATOMS: atom_id res chain seq x y z
N MET A 1 -41.52 -20.05 -47.30
CA MET A 1 -41.47 -20.86 -46.07
C MET A 1 -40.85 -20.01 -44.98
N LYS A 2 -41.54 -19.86 -43.84
CA LYS A 2 -41.16 -19.04 -42.68
C LYS A 2 -40.51 -19.95 -41.61
N CYS A 3 -39.36 -19.58 -41.06
CA CYS A 3 -38.77 -20.11 -39.81
C CYS A 3 -37.87 -19.00 -39.24
N VAL A 4 -38.41 -18.08 -38.43
CA VAL A 4 -38.49 -18.08 -36.95
C VAL A 4 -37.11 -18.01 -36.27
N SER A 5 -36.87 -16.81 -35.71
CA SER A 5 -35.79 -16.36 -34.84
C SER A 5 -35.62 -17.21 -33.56
N SER A 6 -34.40 -17.23 -33.03
CA SER A 6 -34.15 -17.42 -31.60
C SER A 6 -32.96 -16.56 -31.17
N LEU A 7 -33.29 -15.48 -30.48
CA LEU A 7 -32.40 -14.51 -29.87
C LEU A 7 -32.33 -14.91 -28.39
N ILE A 8 -31.19 -15.47 -27.95
CA ILE A 8 -30.96 -15.79 -26.54
C ILE A 8 -30.24 -14.59 -25.93
N ALA A 9 -30.98 -13.77 -25.19
CA ALA A 9 -30.44 -12.73 -24.35
C ALA A 9 -30.05 -13.35 -22.99
N ILE A 10 -28.75 -13.40 -22.70
CA ILE A 10 -28.23 -13.80 -21.39
C ILE A 10 -27.92 -12.52 -20.62
N THR A 11 -28.83 -12.11 -19.73
CA THR A 11 -28.63 -11.02 -18.79
C THR A 11 -27.98 -11.58 -17.52
N THR A 12 -26.66 -11.53 -17.43
CA THR A 12 -25.94 -11.71 -16.16
C THR A 12 -25.89 -10.39 -15.40
N LEU A 13 -26.66 -10.29 -14.32
CA LEU A 13 -26.53 -9.26 -13.29
C LEU A 13 -25.25 -9.52 -12.51
N VAL A 14 -24.18 -8.81 -12.84
CA VAL A 14 -22.96 -8.76 -12.01
C VAL A 14 -23.15 -7.63 -11.00
N GLN A 15 -23.27 -8.00 -9.72
CA GLN A 15 -23.22 -7.07 -8.59
C GLN A 15 -21.79 -6.49 -8.50
N TYR A 16 -21.65 -5.19 -8.73
CA TYR A 16 -20.43 -4.45 -8.49
C TYR A 16 -20.34 -4.09 -7.01
N SER A 17 -19.46 -4.74 -6.26
CA SER A 17 -18.97 -4.21 -4.99
C SER A 17 -17.77 -3.31 -5.28
N THR A 18 -17.99 -2.00 -5.29
CA THR A 18 -16.96 -0.97 -5.43
C THR A 18 -16.12 -0.89 -4.15
N THR A 19 -15.03 -1.65 -4.07
CA THR A 19 -13.97 -1.40 -3.08
C THR A 19 -13.10 -0.24 -3.53
N LEU A 20 -13.24 0.90 -2.86
CA LEU A 20 -12.41 2.09 -2.99
C LEU A 20 -10.95 1.78 -2.65
N ALA A 21 -10.11 1.51 -3.65
CA ALA A 21 -8.69 1.18 -3.48
C ALA A 21 -7.78 2.40 -3.23
N PHE A 22 -8.32 3.62 -3.23
CA PHE A 22 -7.57 4.84 -2.94
C PHE A 22 -8.43 5.79 -2.11
N ALA A 23 -8.65 5.45 -0.84
CA ALA A 23 -9.12 6.43 0.13
C ALA A 23 -7.93 7.32 0.55
N PRO A 24 -7.98 8.64 0.33
CA PRO A 24 -6.98 9.56 0.86
C PRO A 24 -7.12 9.66 2.38
N SER A 25 -6.02 9.39 3.09
CA SER A 25 -5.89 9.75 4.50
C SER A 25 -5.77 11.26 4.61
N SER A 26 -6.83 11.91 5.08
CA SER A 26 -6.88 13.36 5.33
C SER A 26 -6.05 13.71 6.56
N ASN A 27 -4.74 13.83 6.41
CA ASN A 27 -3.91 14.56 7.38
C ASN A 27 -3.97 16.05 7.06
N VAL A 28 -5.00 16.70 7.58
CA VAL A 28 -5.12 18.15 7.59
C VAL A 28 -4.07 18.71 8.56
N ILE A 29 -2.92 19.09 8.02
CA ILE A 29 -1.92 19.89 8.73
C ILE A 29 -2.43 21.34 8.74
N VAL A 30 -3.22 21.70 9.74
CA VAL A 30 -3.53 23.11 10.03
C VAL A 30 -2.30 23.73 10.69
N ARG A 31 -1.49 24.41 9.87
CA ARG A 31 -0.40 25.28 10.30
C ARG A 31 -0.98 26.63 10.70
N GLN A 32 -1.40 26.79 11.96
CA GLN A 32 -1.74 28.12 12.48
C GLN A 32 -0.49 28.78 13.07
N ARG A 33 -0.01 29.79 12.33
CA ARG A 33 0.96 30.78 12.81
C ARG A 33 0.38 31.50 14.02
N THR A 34 1.22 31.63 15.03
CA THR A 34 1.13 32.60 16.11
C THR A 34 1.10 34.02 15.54
N THR A 35 0.03 34.75 15.80
CA THR A 35 -0.01 36.22 15.76
C THR A 35 -0.48 36.71 17.12
N ALA A 36 0.37 37.50 17.75
CA ALA A 36 0.13 38.18 19.02
C ALA A 36 -0.81 39.40 18.85
N CYS A 37 -1.29 39.86 20.01
CA CYS A 37 -1.89 41.17 20.30
C CYS A 37 -3.35 41.41 19.86
N ALA A 38 -4.27 41.39 20.82
CA ALA A 38 -5.02 42.59 21.26
C ALA A 38 -5.99 42.26 22.40
N VAL A 39 -5.89 43.02 23.50
CA VAL A 39 -6.88 43.14 24.58
C VAL A 39 -8.02 44.04 24.12
N SER A 40 -9.28 43.61 24.24
CA SER A 40 -10.48 44.45 24.42
C SER A 40 -11.70 43.53 24.64
N ARG A 41 -12.24 43.30 25.84
CA ARG A 41 -13.19 44.11 26.65
C ARG A 41 -14.50 44.50 25.91
N ARG A 42 -15.63 43.93 26.40
CA ARG A 42 -17.06 44.07 25.97
C ARG A 42 -17.41 43.10 24.83
N ASP A 43 -18.37 42.20 24.93
CA ASP A 43 -19.74 42.30 25.48
C ASP A 43 -20.08 41.09 26.37
N PHE A 44 -20.52 41.21 27.63
CA PHE A 44 -21.74 41.81 28.18
C PHE A 44 -23.05 41.07 27.84
N PHE A 45 -23.59 40.47 28.89
CA PHE A 45 -24.97 40.00 29.08
C PHE A 45 -25.40 38.74 28.31
N SER A 46 -25.20 37.60 28.97
CA SER A 46 -26.36 36.75 29.28
C SER A 46 -26.11 35.95 30.55
N THR A 47 -26.74 36.46 31.61
CA THR A 47 -27.53 35.69 32.58
C THR A 47 -26.78 34.81 33.60
N ALA A 48 -26.51 35.44 34.75
CA ALA A 48 -26.38 34.82 36.05
C ALA A 48 -27.63 34.02 36.43
N ILE A 49 -27.46 32.96 37.22
CA ILE A 49 -28.32 32.55 38.34
C ILE A 49 -27.63 31.34 39.02
N ASN A 50 -27.52 31.42 40.36
CA ASN A 50 -27.35 30.31 41.34
C ASN A 50 -25.96 29.65 41.48
N THR A 51 -25.36 29.34 42.65
CA THR A 51 -25.62 29.59 44.10
C THR A 51 -24.33 29.16 44.84
N SER A 52 -24.03 29.80 45.98
CA SER A 52 -23.31 29.29 47.18
C SER A 52 -22.04 28.42 47.07
N ALA A 53 -20.95 29.00 47.60
CA ALA A 53 -19.89 28.42 48.42
C ALA A 53 -19.77 26.89 48.57
N ALA A 54 -18.68 26.34 48.02
CA ALA A 54 -17.83 25.34 48.67
C ALA A 54 -16.42 25.41 48.06
N VAL A 55 -15.44 25.87 48.84
CA VAL A 55 -14.01 25.78 48.52
C VAL A 55 -13.61 24.31 48.67
N ALA A 56 -13.69 23.56 47.56
CA ALA A 56 -13.03 22.28 47.41
C ALA A 56 -11.85 22.50 46.47
N SER A 57 -10.63 22.48 47.02
CA SER A 57 -9.39 22.40 46.24
C SER A 57 -9.34 21.04 45.54
N GLY A 58 -10.11 20.90 44.47
CA GLY A 58 -9.96 19.81 43.52
C GLY A 58 -8.69 20.04 42.74
N LEU A 59 -7.65 19.26 43.04
CA LEU A 59 -6.55 19.05 42.12
C LEU A 59 -7.13 18.49 40.83
N VAL A 60 -7.38 19.36 39.85
CA VAL A 60 -7.64 18.96 38.46
C VAL A 60 -6.31 18.42 37.94
N LEU A 61 -6.04 17.15 38.27
CA LEU A 61 -5.12 16.32 37.52
C LEU A 61 -5.76 16.17 36.15
N ASN A 62 -5.40 17.05 35.21
CA ASN A 62 -5.61 16.78 33.80
C ASN A 62 -4.87 15.46 33.52
N PRO A 63 -5.56 14.34 33.23
CA PRO A 63 -4.86 13.20 32.69
C PRO A 63 -4.27 13.71 31.37
N LEU A 64 -2.94 13.81 31.29
CA LEU A 64 -2.31 13.85 29.97
C LEU A 64 -2.89 12.63 29.22
N PRO A 65 -3.32 12.78 27.96
CA PRO A 65 -3.55 11.60 27.14
C PRO A 65 -2.23 10.83 27.14
N SER A 66 -2.22 9.73 27.89
CA SER A 66 -1.24 8.68 27.71
C SER A 66 -1.50 8.15 26.31
N VAL A 67 -0.81 8.75 25.35
CA VAL A 67 -0.55 8.09 24.08
C VAL A 67 0.36 6.94 24.51
N ALA A 68 -0.25 5.79 24.77
CA ALA A 68 0.48 4.55 24.83
C ALA A 68 1.23 4.48 23.50
N ASP A 69 2.55 4.69 23.57
CA ASP A 69 3.42 4.39 22.47
C ASP A 69 3.31 2.88 22.25
N VAL A 70 2.48 2.51 21.27
CA VAL A 70 2.40 1.15 20.74
C VAL A 70 3.55 0.89 19.75
N SER A 71 4.60 1.71 19.80
CA SER A 71 5.98 1.35 19.41
C SER A 71 6.64 0.82 20.69
N ASP A 72 7.01 -0.45 20.88
CA ASP A 72 7.84 -1.31 20.03
C ASP A 72 7.74 -2.75 20.57
N GLY A 73 6.56 -3.37 20.48
CA GLY A 73 6.31 -4.71 21.04
C GLY A 73 6.08 -5.84 20.02
N ASN A 74 6.06 -5.54 18.72
CA ASN A 74 5.65 -6.51 17.69
C ASN A 74 6.30 -6.27 16.32
N ALA A 75 7.55 -5.81 16.29
CA ALA A 75 8.30 -5.83 15.05
C ALA A 75 8.61 -7.30 14.71
N LEU A 76 8.08 -7.79 13.59
CA LEU A 76 8.42 -9.12 13.09
C LEU A 76 9.96 -9.25 13.02
N PRO A 77 10.52 -10.42 13.37
CA PRO A 77 11.96 -10.67 13.28
C PRO A 77 12.49 -10.25 11.90
N GLN A 78 13.72 -9.73 11.88
CA GLN A 78 14.42 -9.36 10.66
C GLN A 78 14.44 -10.58 9.71
N GLY A 79 13.81 -10.46 8.55
CA GLY A 79 13.53 -11.54 7.59
C GLY A 79 12.02 -11.76 7.38
N ALA A 80 11.25 -11.89 8.45
CA ALA A 80 9.80 -12.10 8.37
C ALA A 80 9.05 -10.82 7.94
N ALA A 81 9.48 -9.66 8.42
CA ALA A 81 8.94 -8.37 7.98
C ALA A 81 9.19 -8.14 6.47
N GLN A 82 10.39 -8.45 6.01
CA GLN A 82 10.81 -8.38 4.61
C GLN A 82 9.96 -9.31 3.76
N PHE A 83 9.79 -10.57 4.17
CA PHE A 83 8.98 -11.55 3.45
C PHE A 83 7.52 -11.10 3.34
N SER A 84 6.93 -10.58 4.42
CA SER A 84 5.59 -10.00 4.39
C SER A 84 5.46 -8.84 3.40
N ARG A 85 6.47 -7.96 3.34
CA ARG A 85 6.50 -6.87 2.35
C ARG A 85 6.58 -7.38 0.92
N VAL A 86 7.44 -8.35 0.64
CA VAL A 86 7.58 -8.95 -0.70
C VAL A 86 6.26 -9.56 -1.17
N ILE A 87 5.58 -10.33 -0.31
CA ILE A 87 4.25 -10.90 -0.63
C ILE A 87 3.24 -9.79 -0.94
N LYS A 88 3.18 -8.75 -0.11
CA LYS A 88 2.25 -7.62 -0.31
C LYS A 88 2.52 -6.90 -1.63
N VAL A 89 3.78 -6.63 -1.95
CA VAL A 89 4.18 -5.97 -3.20
C VAL A 89 3.77 -6.81 -4.40
N ARG A 90 4.01 -8.13 -4.38
CA ARG A 90 3.55 -9.03 -5.43
C ARG A 90 2.03 -8.99 -5.61
N ALA A 91 1.27 -9.08 -4.52
CA ALA A 91 -0.20 -9.01 -4.57
C ALA A 91 -0.70 -7.68 -5.15
N GLN A 92 -0.09 -6.56 -4.75
CA GLN A 92 -0.39 -5.24 -5.29
C GLN A 92 -0.03 -5.14 -6.78
N LEU A 93 1.11 -5.70 -7.20
CA LEU A 93 1.51 -5.73 -8.61
C LEU A 93 0.45 -6.43 -9.46
N LYS A 94 -0.06 -7.58 -9.03
CA LYS A 94 -1.13 -8.29 -9.74
C LYS A 94 -2.42 -7.49 -9.80
N SER A 95 -2.79 -6.82 -8.70
CA SER A 95 -3.97 -5.94 -8.66
C SER A 95 -3.82 -4.75 -9.63
N VAL A 96 -2.67 -4.10 -9.64
CA VAL A 96 -2.37 -2.98 -10.55
C VAL A 96 -2.34 -3.46 -12.00
N ALA A 97 -1.69 -4.59 -12.30
CA ALA A 97 -1.66 -5.17 -13.64
C ALA A 97 -3.06 -5.51 -14.15
N LYS A 98 -3.90 -6.10 -13.30
CA LYS A 98 -5.32 -6.38 -13.62
C LYS A 98 -6.09 -5.09 -13.91
N ARG A 99 -5.96 -4.08 -13.06
CA ARG A 99 -6.63 -2.78 -13.23
C ARG A 99 -6.21 -2.08 -14.51
N VAL A 100 -4.91 -2.10 -14.82
CA VAL A 100 -4.37 -1.55 -16.06
C VAL A 100 -4.87 -2.31 -17.29
N ALA A 101 -5.03 -3.63 -17.21
CA ALA A 101 -5.54 -4.44 -18.32
C ALA A 101 -7.05 -4.25 -18.55
N GLU A 102 -7.85 -4.16 -17.48
CA GLU A 102 -9.32 -4.13 -17.56
C GLU A 102 -9.89 -2.71 -17.73
N GLN A 103 -9.25 -1.72 -17.13
CA GLN A 103 -9.78 -0.36 -16.99
C GLN A 103 -8.85 0.71 -17.59
N SER A 104 -8.02 0.34 -18.59
CA SER A 104 -6.99 1.23 -19.14
C SER A 104 -7.52 2.60 -19.59
N SER A 105 -8.76 2.68 -20.07
CA SER A 105 -9.41 3.92 -20.52
C SER A 105 -9.82 4.86 -19.38
N GLU A 106 -9.98 4.33 -18.17
CA GLU A 106 -10.40 5.09 -16.98
C GLU A 106 -9.20 5.58 -16.15
N ILE A 107 -7.99 5.10 -16.45
CA ILE A 107 -6.77 5.48 -15.74
C ILE A 107 -6.33 6.88 -16.16
N ASP A 108 -6.45 7.83 -15.23
CA ASP A 108 -6.03 9.20 -15.42
C ASP A 108 -4.51 9.37 -15.29
N LYS A 109 -4.01 10.58 -15.59
CA LYS A 109 -2.57 10.88 -15.49
C LYS A 109 -2.06 10.71 -14.05
N ASN A 110 -2.87 11.04 -13.05
CA ASN A 110 -2.45 10.96 -11.65
C ASN A 110 -2.29 9.51 -11.21
N GLU A 111 -3.16 8.63 -11.67
CA GLU A 111 -3.10 7.21 -11.41
C GLU A 111 -1.88 6.56 -12.08
N TRP A 112 -1.58 6.92 -13.34
CA TRP A 112 -0.32 6.50 -13.97
C TRP A 112 0.92 6.95 -13.18
N ASN A 113 0.93 8.16 -12.61
CA ASN A 113 2.02 8.60 -11.74
C ASN A 113 2.12 7.76 -10.45
N LYS A 114 0.99 7.36 -9.85
CA LYS A 114 1.00 6.45 -8.69
C LYS A 114 1.53 5.07 -9.06
N ILE A 115 1.28 4.60 -10.28
CA ILE A 115 1.85 3.36 -10.80
C ILE A 115 3.37 3.50 -10.93
N ASP A 116 3.88 4.65 -11.42
CA ASP A 116 5.33 4.93 -11.45
C ASP A 116 5.95 4.93 -10.05
N ASP A 117 5.30 5.58 -9.08
CA ASP A 117 5.76 5.56 -7.68
C ASP A 117 5.75 4.14 -7.11
N PHE A 118 4.74 3.34 -7.43
CA PHE A 118 4.65 1.94 -7.01
C PHE A 118 5.79 1.08 -7.59
N LEU A 119 6.28 1.37 -8.81
CA LEU A 119 7.44 0.66 -9.38
C LEU A 119 8.70 0.84 -8.53
N ARG A 120 8.83 1.95 -7.79
CA ARG A 120 9.92 2.14 -6.81
C ARG A 120 9.79 1.17 -5.65
N THR A 121 8.55 0.87 -5.23
CA THR A 121 8.28 -0.17 -4.22
C THR A 121 8.62 -1.55 -4.75
N VAL A 122 8.32 -1.86 -6.01
CA VAL A 122 8.71 -3.13 -6.67
C VAL A 122 10.24 -3.26 -6.73
N TYR A 123 10.96 -2.19 -7.06
CA TYR A 123 12.42 -2.18 -7.02
C TYR A 123 12.96 -2.47 -5.60
N SER A 124 12.41 -1.79 -4.59
CA SER A 124 12.81 -1.98 -3.19
C SER A 124 12.49 -3.38 -2.66
N ALA A 125 11.46 -4.05 -3.19
CA ALA A 125 11.19 -5.44 -2.85
C ALA A 125 12.35 -6.37 -3.25
N GLY A 126 13.15 -6.03 -4.26
CA GLY A 126 14.39 -6.74 -4.58
C GLY A 126 15.42 -6.68 -3.45
N GLU A 127 15.53 -5.55 -2.74
CA GLU A 127 16.41 -5.46 -1.56
C GLU A 127 15.87 -6.28 -0.39
N ASP A 128 14.55 -6.33 -0.21
CA ASP A 128 13.92 -7.21 0.79
C ASP A 128 14.18 -8.69 0.45
N MET A 129 14.02 -9.08 -0.81
CA MET A 129 14.35 -10.43 -1.31
C MET A 129 15.82 -10.79 -1.06
N LYS A 130 16.74 -9.83 -1.24
CA LYS A 130 18.17 -10.04 -0.96
C LYS A 130 18.45 -10.30 0.51
N VAL A 131 17.74 -9.63 1.42
CA VAL A 131 17.84 -9.92 2.85
C VAL A 131 17.33 -11.33 3.15
N ILE A 132 16.20 -11.72 2.56
CA ILE A 132 15.61 -13.06 2.74
C ILE A 132 16.52 -14.15 2.17
N ALA A 133 17.07 -13.96 0.96
CA ALA A 133 17.98 -14.92 0.32
C ALA A 133 19.23 -15.17 1.18
N LYS A 134 19.75 -14.13 1.84
CA LYS A 134 20.90 -14.26 2.74
C LYS A 134 20.59 -15.06 4.00
N SER A 135 19.37 -14.95 4.54
CA SER A 135 18.98 -15.61 5.80
C SER A 135 18.37 -16.99 5.61
N SER A 136 17.77 -17.28 4.45
CA SER A 136 16.89 -18.43 4.26
C SER A 136 17.42 -19.43 3.23
N ILE A 137 18.36 -19.06 2.35
CA ILE A 137 18.93 -19.94 1.34
C ILE A 137 20.39 -20.25 1.69
N PHE A 138 20.65 -21.50 2.07
CA PHE A 138 22.00 -21.98 2.43
C PHE A 138 22.74 -22.59 1.24
N ASP A 139 22.02 -23.18 0.28
CA ASP A 139 22.61 -23.74 -0.94
C ASP A 139 23.18 -22.62 -1.83
N PRO A 140 24.50 -22.63 -2.14
CA PRO A 140 25.14 -21.60 -2.95
C PRO A 140 24.58 -21.52 -4.38
N ALA A 141 24.12 -22.62 -4.97
CA ALA A 141 23.56 -22.63 -6.33
C ALA A 141 22.20 -21.93 -6.37
N LYS A 142 21.32 -22.25 -5.42
CA LYS A 142 20.01 -21.59 -5.26
C LYS A 142 20.18 -20.12 -4.91
N LYS A 143 21.17 -19.79 -4.09
CA LYS A 143 21.48 -18.40 -3.73
C LYS A 143 21.94 -17.58 -4.92
N ALA A 144 22.77 -18.15 -5.80
CA ALA A 144 23.16 -17.49 -7.04
C ALA A 144 21.96 -17.22 -7.95
N LYS A 145 21.05 -18.21 -8.11
CA LYS A 145 19.81 -18.01 -8.87
C LYS A 145 18.92 -16.94 -8.24
N ALA A 146 18.75 -16.94 -6.91
CA ALA A 146 18.01 -15.90 -6.21
C ALA A 146 18.59 -14.49 -6.46
N ASP A 147 19.93 -14.35 -6.43
CA ASP A 147 20.60 -13.08 -6.73
C ASP A 147 20.39 -12.63 -8.20
N GLU A 148 20.30 -13.57 -9.14
CA GLU A 148 19.95 -13.30 -10.54
C GLU A 148 18.50 -12.84 -10.67
N ASP A 149 17.56 -13.56 -10.06
CA ASP A 149 16.13 -13.22 -10.08
C ASP A 149 15.87 -11.84 -9.46
N ILE A 150 16.57 -11.50 -8.36
CA ILE A 150 16.50 -10.18 -7.71
C ILE A 150 16.97 -9.07 -8.67
N LYS A 151 18.12 -9.26 -9.34
CA LYS A 151 18.65 -8.28 -10.29
C LYS A 151 17.74 -8.12 -11.49
N LEU A 152 17.16 -9.22 -11.99
CA LEU A 152 16.20 -9.19 -13.07
C LEU A 152 14.93 -8.45 -12.65
N LEU A 153 14.41 -8.68 -11.44
CA LEU A 153 13.23 -8.00 -10.93
C LEU A 153 13.46 -6.48 -10.89
N GLN A 154 14.60 -6.04 -10.37
CA GLN A 154 14.96 -4.62 -10.32
C GLN A 154 15.05 -4.00 -11.72
N LYS A 155 15.64 -4.71 -12.70
CA LYS A 155 15.70 -4.26 -14.10
C LYS A 155 14.32 -4.21 -14.75
N VAL A 156 13.47 -5.20 -14.48
CA VAL A 156 12.08 -5.26 -14.98
C VAL A 156 11.27 -4.10 -14.40
N ALA A 157 11.42 -3.79 -13.11
CA ALA A 157 10.78 -2.63 -12.48
C ALA A 157 11.21 -1.30 -13.14
N GLN A 158 12.50 -1.14 -13.45
CA GLN A 158 12.99 0.03 -14.19
C GLN A 158 12.46 0.07 -15.63
N ALA A 159 12.45 -1.07 -16.32
CA ALA A 159 11.93 -1.17 -17.68
C ALA A 159 10.43 -0.85 -17.76
N ALA A 160 9.66 -1.13 -16.69
CA ALA A 160 8.24 -0.80 -16.58
C ALA A 160 7.97 0.72 -16.59
N GLN A 161 8.95 1.56 -16.24
CA GLN A 161 8.81 3.02 -16.29
C GLN A 161 8.55 3.51 -17.72
N GLY A 162 9.08 2.82 -18.74
CA GLY A 162 8.86 3.15 -20.14
C GLY A 162 7.38 3.03 -20.54
N PRO A 163 6.74 1.86 -20.38
CA PRO A 163 5.31 1.68 -20.58
C PRO A 163 4.44 2.61 -19.73
N VAL A 164 4.77 2.81 -18.45
CA VAL A 164 4.02 3.73 -17.57
C VAL A 164 4.07 5.18 -18.07
N SER A 165 5.25 5.65 -18.47
CA SER A 165 5.41 7.00 -19.04
C SER A 165 4.65 7.19 -20.35
N LYS A 166 4.56 6.13 -21.15
CA LYS A 166 3.80 6.10 -22.42
C LYS A 166 2.32 5.80 -22.23
N LYS A 167 1.88 5.49 -21.00
CA LYS A 167 0.52 5.01 -20.68
C LYS A 167 0.12 3.82 -21.54
N ASP A 168 1.06 2.90 -21.74
CA ASP A 168 0.89 1.69 -22.55
C ASP A 168 0.47 0.53 -21.65
N PRO A 169 -0.83 0.17 -21.60
CA PRO A 169 -1.32 -0.89 -20.74
C PRO A 169 -0.80 -2.27 -21.15
N VAL A 170 -0.59 -2.52 -22.45
CA VAL A 170 -0.11 -3.81 -22.97
C VAL A 170 1.37 -3.99 -22.63
N GLY A 171 2.16 -2.93 -22.83
CA GLY A 171 3.56 -2.89 -22.41
C GLY A 171 3.71 -3.09 -20.91
N PHE A 172 2.89 -2.39 -20.10
CA PHE A 172 2.92 -2.55 -18.65
C PHE A 172 2.55 -3.97 -18.22
N GLY A 173 1.46 -4.54 -18.75
CA GLY A 173 1.03 -5.90 -18.43
C GLY A 173 2.09 -6.95 -18.74
N THR A 174 2.80 -6.81 -19.86
CA THR A 174 3.91 -7.71 -20.22
C THR A 174 5.04 -7.67 -19.20
N VAL A 175 5.42 -6.47 -18.76
CA VAL A 175 6.51 -6.28 -17.78
C VAL A 175 6.06 -6.72 -16.38
N ALA A 176 4.82 -6.45 -16.00
CA ALA A 176 4.24 -6.88 -14.73
C ALA A 176 4.15 -8.41 -14.62
N ASN A 177 3.77 -9.11 -15.68
CA ASN A 177 3.76 -10.58 -15.70
C ASN A 177 5.16 -11.17 -15.54
N LYS A 178 6.18 -10.55 -16.16
CA LYS A 178 7.58 -10.95 -15.95
C LYS A 178 8.02 -10.75 -14.50
N ALA A 179 7.64 -9.64 -13.88
CA ALA A 179 7.91 -9.40 -12.47
C ALA A 179 7.18 -10.40 -11.56
N ASP A 180 5.92 -10.75 -11.84
CA ASP A 180 5.17 -11.78 -11.08
C ASP A 180 5.85 -13.15 -11.15
N ALA A 181 6.34 -13.54 -12.33
CA ALA A 181 7.09 -14.78 -12.53
C ALA A 181 8.38 -14.81 -11.70
N LEU A 182 9.15 -13.71 -11.68
CA LEU A 182 10.37 -13.62 -10.87
C LEU A 182 10.09 -13.69 -9.36
N PHE A 183 8.95 -13.15 -8.89
CA PHE A 183 8.55 -13.34 -7.51
C PHE A 183 8.20 -14.80 -7.20
N GLU A 184 7.51 -15.51 -8.09
CA GLU A 184 7.24 -16.96 -7.93
C GLU A 184 8.53 -17.77 -7.94
N ASP A 185 9.40 -17.57 -8.93
CA ASP A 185 10.68 -18.28 -9.05
C ASP A 185 11.50 -18.13 -7.76
N PHE A 186 11.54 -16.91 -7.22
CA PHE A 186 12.18 -16.64 -5.94
C PHE A 186 11.52 -17.37 -4.76
N PHE A 187 10.18 -17.38 -4.69
CA PHE A 187 9.47 -18.10 -3.63
C PHE A 187 9.62 -19.62 -3.72
N ASP A 188 9.71 -20.17 -4.92
CA ASP A 188 9.99 -21.58 -5.14
C ASP A 188 11.39 -21.98 -4.64
N LEU A 189 12.38 -21.08 -4.78
CA LEU A 189 13.71 -21.28 -4.16
C LEU A 189 13.68 -21.32 -2.63
N LEU A 190 12.70 -20.67 -2.01
CA LEU A 190 12.50 -20.68 -0.56
C LEU A 190 11.70 -21.88 -0.05
N ARG A 191 11.00 -22.63 -0.92
CA ARG A 191 10.19 -23.79 -0.49
C ARG A 191 11.05 -25.02 -0.18
N ASP A 192 12.24 -25.07 -0.74
CA ASP A 192 13.15 -26.21 -0.66
C ASP A 192 14.15 -26.02 0.49
N VAL A 193 13.60 -25.78 1.69
CA VAL A 193 14.33 -25.75 2.97
C VAL A 193 14.40 -27.20 3.47
N PRO A 194 15.60 -27.80 3.60
CA PRO A 194 15.72 -29.17 4.10
C PRO A 194 15.13 -29.28 5.51
N ASP A 195 14.31 -30.31 5.73
CA ASP A 195 13.66 -30.66 7.00
C ASP A 195 14.64 -31.08 8.12
N GLU A 196 15.95 -30.97 7.90
CA GLU A 196 16.96 -31.44 8.85
C GLU A 196 17.29 -30.34 9.87
N LEU A 197 16.46 -30.26 10.91
CA LEU A 197 16.81 -29.76 12.25
C LEU A 197 17.07 -30.94 13.21
#